data_AF-A0A2H6EJ25-F1
#
_entry.id   AF-A0A2H6EJ25-F1
#
_cell.length_a   1.000
_cell.length_b   1.000
_cell.length_c   1.000
_cell.angle_alpha   90.00
_cell.angle_beta   90.00
_cell.angle_gamma   90.00
#
_symmetry.space_group_name_H-M   'P 1'
#
loop_
_entity.id
_entity.type
_entity.pdbx_description
1 polymer ?
#
loop_
_entity_poly.entity_id
_entity_poly.type
_entity_poly.pdbx_seq_one_letter_code
_entity_poly.pdbx_strand_id
1 'polypeptide(L)'
;MQKKGFKTDRGRVYLEYGPPDQIDRYPNQTGQKPYEVWQYQSIEGGVIFIFADLTGYSDYELLTSTKRGEVRDDNWQRRIAIQ
;
A
#
# COMPACT_ATOMS: atom_id res chain seq x y z
N MET A 1 -7.98 -14.77 11.36
CA MET A 1 -6.78 -14.71 12.22
C MET A 1 -5.92 -13.55 11.74
N GLN A 2 -5.55 -12.62 12.63
CA GLN A 2 -4.68 -11.49 12.28
C GLN A 2 -3.30 -12.04 11.86
N LYS A 3 -2.85 -11.75 10.63
CA LYS A 3 -1.49 -12.13 10.20
C LYS A 3 -0.49 -11.38 11.09
N LYS A 4 0.60 -12.05 11.49
CA LYS A 4 1.71 -11.36 12.17
C LYS A 4 2.24 -10.25 11.26
N GLY A 5 2.60 -9.08 11.79
CA GLY A 5 2.96 -7.89 10.98
C GLY A 5 3.96 -8.17 9.85
N PHE A 6 5.00 -8.96 10.10
CA PHE A 6 6.01 -9.35 9.09
C PHE A 6 5.48 -10.21 7.93
N LYS A 7 4.27 -10.77 8.05
CA LYS A 7 3.62 -11.57 6.99
C LYS A 7 2.64 -10.74 6.14
N THR A 8 2.53 -9.44 6.41
CA THR A 8 1.72 -8.51 5.61
C THR A 8 2.59 -7.85 4.56
N ASP A 9 1.99 -7.38 3.47
CA ASP A 9 2.75 -6.69 2.42
C ASP A 9 3.41 -5.41 2.95
N ARG A 10 2.71 -4.67 3.82
CA ARG A 10 3.30 -3.51 4.52
C ARG A 10 4.50 -3.92 5.37
N GLY A 11 4.41 -5.04 6.08
CA GLY A 11 5.53 -5.57 6.87
C GLY A 11 6.71 -6.00 6.02
N ARG A 12 6.47 -6.65 4.87
CA ARG A 12 7.54 -7.00 3.91
C ARG A 12 8.22 -5.74 3.39
N VAL A 13 7.46 -4.77 2.89
CA VAL A 13 8.00 -3.49 2.36
C VAL A 13 8.77 -2.76 3.45
N TYR A 14 8.27 -2.71 4.69
CA TYR A 14 8.99 -2.09 5.80
C TYR A 14 10.29 -2.80 6.14
N LEU A 15 10.33 -4.14 6.12
CA LEU A 15 11.54 -4.91 6.40
C LEU A 15 12.58 -4.79 5.28
N GLU A 16 12.13 -4.70 4.03
CA GLU A 16 12.98 -4.65 2.84
C GLU A 16 13.54 -3.26 2.57
N TYR A 17 12.72 -2.22 2.73
CA TYR A 17 13.07 -0.84 2.39
C TYR A 17 13.19 0.09 3.59
N GLY A 18 12.87 -0.40 4.80
CA GLY A 18 12.87 0.40 6.02
C GLY A 18 11.59 1.26 6.18
N PRO A 19 11.59 2.17 7.16
CA PRO A 19 10.48 3.10 7.35
C PRO A 19 10.31 4.03 6.13
N PRO A 20 9.07 4.27 5.67
CA PRO A 20 8.81 5.29 4.66
C PRO A 20 9.07 6.69 5.21
N ASP A 21 9.43 7.61 4.33
CA ASP A 21 9.61 9.02 4.66
C ASP A 21 8.27 9.70 4.97
N GLN A 22 7.22 9.29 4.25
CA GLN A 22 5.86 9.78 4.44
C GLN A 22 4.83 8.66 4.28
N ILE A 23 3.77 8.72 5.09
CA ILE A 23 2.58 7.86 4.95
C ILE A 23 1.35 8.75 4.86
N ASP A 24 0.71 8.77 3.70
CA ASP A 24 -0.60 9.40 3.54
C ASP A 24 -1.69 8.33 3.70
N ARG A 25 -2.62 8.58 4.62
CA ARG A 25 -3.69 7.64 4.95
C ARG A 25 -5.03 8.17 4.49
N TYR A 26 -5.77 7.34 3.78
CA TYR A 26 -7.09 7.65 3.25
C TYR A 26 -8.10 6.69 3.89
N PRO A 27 -8.56 6.98 5.11
CA PRO A 27 -9.57 6.15 5.77
C PRO A 27 -10.93 6.33 5.07
N ASN A 28 -11.70 5.24 4.96
CA ASN A 28 -13.11 5.15 4.54
C ASN A 28 -13.66 6.42 3.86
N GLN A 29 -13.22 6.66 2.63
CA GLN A 29 -13.75 7.75 1.82
C GLN A 29 -15.04 7.29 1.14
N THR A 30 -16.00 8.20 0.94
CA THR A 30 -17.23 7.89 0.21
C THR A 30 -16.87 7.32 -1.18
N GLY A 31 -17.34 6.11 -1.47
CA GLY A 31 -17.11 5.43 -2.75
C GLY A 31 -15.75 4.74 -2.91
N GLN A 32 -14.88 4.73 -1.89
CA GLN A 32 -13.57 4.07 -1.95
C GLN A 32 -13.21 3.31 -0.67
N LYS A 33 -12.62 2.14 -0.82
CA LYS A 33 -12.04 1.36 0.29
C LYS A 33 -10.81 2.06 0.87
N PRO A 34 -10.50 1.86 2.16
CA PRO A 34 -9.33 2.45 2.80
C PRO A 34 -8.03 2.08 2.10
N TYR A 35 -7.14 3.07 1.92
CA TYR A 35 -5.82 2.85 1.36
C TYR A 35 -4.77 3.76 2.00
N GLU A 36 -3.51 3.35 1.88
CA GLU A 36 -2.33 4.09 2.33
C GLU A 36 -1.35 4.25 1.17
N VAL A 37 -0.71 5.41 1.10
CA VAL A 37 0.39 5.68 0.18
C VAL A 37 1.64 5.90 1.01
N TRP A 38 2.60 4.99 0.86
CA TRP A 38 3.92 5.08 1.50
C TRP A 38 4.90 5.63 0.49
N GLN A 39 5.62 6.69 0.86
CA GLN A 39 6.57 7.38 -0.02
C GLN A 39 7.99 7.22 0.51
N TYR A 40 8.94 6.98 -0.41
CA TYR A 40 10.36 6.88 -0.14
C TYR A 40 11.11 7.79 -1.12
N GLN A 41 11.68 8.90 -0.65
CA GLN A 41 12.36 9.91 -1.46
C GLN A 41 13.79 9.47 -1.85
N SER A 42 14.44 8.69 -0.99
CA SER A 42 15.83 8.25 -1.17
C SER A 42 16.00 7.06 -2.11
N ILE A 43 14.90 6.37 -2.47
CA ILE A 43 14.92 5.16 -3.30
C ILE A 43 14.58 5.54 -4.74
N GLU A 44 15.48 5.22 -5.69
CA GLU A 44 15.28 5.42 -7.14
C GLU A 44 14.88 6.85 -7.56
N GLY A 45 15.22 7.87 -6.76
CA GLY A 45 14.83 9.26 -7.00
C GLY A 45 13.37 9.57 -6.61
N GLY A 46 12.73 8.69 -5.84
CA GLY A 46 11.36 8.81 -5.36
C GLY A 46 10.49 7.64 -5.82
N VAL A 47 10.05 6.81 -4.87
CA VAL A 47 9.09 5.73 -5.14
C VAL A 47 7.92 5.77 -4.18
N ILE A 48 6.81 5.19 -4.64
CA ILE A 48 5.60 5.03 -3.83
C ILE A 48 5.17 3.57 -3.80
N PHE A 49 4.50 3.21 -2.71
CA PHE A 49 3.80 1.94 -2.54
C PHE A 49 2.38 2.25 -2.12
N ILE A 50 1.41 1.66 -2.79
CA ILE A 50 -0.02 1.87 -2.50
C ILE A 50 -0.60 0.58 -1.96
N PHE A 51 -1.08 0.65 -0.72
CA PHE A 51 -1.70 -0.48 -0.03
C PHE A 51 -3.18 -0.20 0.20
N ALA A 52 -4.04 -1.21 0.11
CA ALA A 52 -5.45 -1.04 0.44
C ALA A 52 -6.02 -2.21 1.23
N ASP A 53 -6.97 -1.91 2.12
CA ASP A 53 -7.78 -2.93 2.77
C ASP A 53 -8.98 -3.27 1.88
N LEU A 54 -8.81 -4.30 1.06
CA LEU A 54 -9.87 -4.77 0.16
C LEU A 54 -10.99 -5.52 0.93
N THR A 55 -10.65 -6.04 2.11
CA THR A 55 -11.46 -6.99 2.88
C THR A 55 -12.32 -6.32 3.95
N GLY A 56 -11.93 -5.15 4.43
CA GLY A 56 -12.53 -4.47 5.59
C GLY A 56 -12.03 -4.98 6.95
N TYR A 57 -11.03 -5.87 6.98
CA TYR A 57 -10.47 -6.46 8.21
C TYR A 57 -9.07 -5.93 8.55
N SER A 58 -8.70 -4.76 8.03
CA SER A 58 -7.39 -4.14 8.18
C SER A 58 -6.22 -4.98 7.63
N ASP A 59 -6.48 -5.90 6.70
CA ASP A 59 -5.44 -6.62 5.95
C ASP A 59 -5.13 -5.83 4.68
N TYR A 60 -4.12 -4.97 4.77
CA TYR A 60 -3.70 -4.09 3.68
C TYR A 60 -2.78 -4.86 2.71
N GLU A 61 -3.23 -5.00 1.48
CA GLU A 61 -2.50 -5.64 0.38
C GLU A 61 -1.80 -4.58 -0.47
N LEU A 62 -0.59 -4.88 -0.97
CA LEU A 62 0.11 -4.02 -1.91
C LEU A 62 -0.58 -4.11 -3.28
N LEU A 63 -1.17 -2.99 -3.70
CA LEU A 63 -1.85 -2.92 -4.99
C LEU A 63 -0.88 -2.57 -6.12
N THR A 64 -0.02 -1.58 -5.91
CA THR A 64 0.92 -1.08 -6.91
C THR A 64 2.10 -0.34 -6.28
N SER A 65 3.21 -0.28 -7.00
CA SER A 65 4.39 0.50 -6.66
C SER A 65 5.09 1.04 -7.91
N THR A 66 5.76 2.17 -7.77
CA THR A 66 6.68 2.70 -8.80
C THR A 66 8.10 2.15 -8.68
N LYS A 67 8.42 1.44 -7.60
CA LYS A 67 9.72 0.82 -7.37
C LYS A 67 9.98 -0.26 -8.43
N ARG A 68 11.13 -0.21 -9.10
CA ARG A 68 11.49 -1.26 -10.06
C ARG A 68 11.59 -2.61 -9.35
N GLY A 69 10.97 -3.63 -9.94
CA GLY A 69 10.91 -5.00 -9.42
C GLY A 69 9.68 -5.30 -8.55
N GLU A 70 8.87 -4.29 -8.21
CA GLU A 70 7.64 -4.47 -7.43
C GLU A 70 6.40 -4.61 -8.31
N VAL A 71 5.28 -5.00 -7.70
CA VAL A 71 3.99 -5.08 -8.40
C VAL A 71 3.61 -3.72 -8.96
N ARG A 72 3.17 -3.71 -10.23
CA ARG A 72 2.66 -2.53 -10.89
C ARG A 72 1.30 -2.82 -11.49
N ASP A 73 0.29 -2.19 -10.92
CA ASP A 73 -1.08 -2.20 -11.39
C ASP A 73 -1.50 -0.75 -11.66
N ASP A 74 -1.52 -0.36 -12.94
CA ASP A 74 -1.93 0.99 -13.35
C ASP A 74 -3.45 1.21 -13.18
N ASN A 75 -4.24 0.13 -12.96
CA ASN A 75 -5.68 0.16 -12.76
C ASN A 75 -6.11 -0.04 -11.31
N TRP A 76 -5.18 0.04 -10.35
CA TRP A 76 -5.42 -0.26 -8.93
C TRP A 76 -6.60 0.52 -8.34
N GLN A 77 -6.88 1.73 -8.81
CA GLN A 77 -8.02 2.55 -8.36
C GLN A 77 -9.36 1.82 -8.55
N ARG A 78 -9.51 0.99 -9.59
CA ARG A 78 -10.72 0.18 -9.82
C ARG A 78 -10.90 -0.88 -8.74
N ARG A 79 -9.83 -1.33 -8.08
CA ARG A 79 -9.88 -2.33 -7.01
C ARG A 79 -10.41 -1.76 -5.69
N ILE A 80 -10.25 -0.44 -5.48
CA ILE A 80 -10.74 0.23 -4.27
C ILE A 80 -12.07 0.94 -4.47
N ALA A 81 -12.53 1.13 -5.71
CA ALA A 81 -13.85 1.71 -5.98
C ALA A 81 -14.97 0.82 -5.41
N ILE A 82 -15.89 1.44 -4.67
CA ILE A 82 -17.12 0.80 -4.17
C ILE A 82 -18.22 1.12 -5.17
N GLN A 83 -18.78 0.08 -5.79
CA GLN A 83 -19.95 0.17 -6.67
C GLN A 83 -21.26 0.21 -5.87
#